data_AF-A0A1W1CSC1-F1
#
_entry.id   AF-A0A1W1CSC1-F1
#
_cell.length_a   1.000
_cell.length_b   1.000
_cell.length_c   1.000
_cell.angle_alpha   90.00
_cell.angle_beta   90.00
_cell.angle_gamma   90.00
#
_symmetry.space_group_name_H-M   'P 1'
#
loop_
_entity.id
_entity.type
_entity.pdbx_description
1 polymer ?
#
loop_
_entity_poly.entity_id
_entity_poly.type
_entity_poly.pdbx_seq_one_letter_code
_entity_poly.pdbx_strand_id
1 'polypeptide(L)'
;MLSMGIGEIQKNSSIFSNLTETMQIIDKRKKQVLAMVYPIQTVSVVDTLAGKYRKRVKPTEIDFETIKESAMQIAMEEKYGLSS
;
A
#
# COMPACT_ATOMS: atom_id res chain seq x y z
N MET A 1 13.83 -15.06 -5.98
CA MET A 1 12.64 -15.30 -6.82
C MET A 1 12.21 -16.73 -6.62
N LEU A 2 11.06 -16.94 -5.97
CA LEU A 2 10.59 -18.27 -5.58
C LEU A 2 9.91 -18.96 -6.77
N SER A 3 10.15 -20.26 -6.99
CA SER A 3 9.50 -21.03 -8.05
C SER A 3 8.73 -22.22 -7.47
N MET A 4 7.44 -22.34 -7.80
CA MET A 4 6.58 -23.39 -7.26
C MET A 4 5.82 -24.15 -8.34
N GLY A 5 5.64 -25.45 -8.13
CA GLY A 5 4.84 -26.30 -9.01
C GLY A 5 3.34 -26.19 -8.72
N ILE A 6 2.50 -26.34 -9.75
CA ILE A 6 1.03 -26.37 -9.59
C ILE A 6 0.58 -27.38 -8.52
N GLY A 7 1.17 -28.58 -8.53
CA GLY A 7 0.81 -29.63 -7.57
C GLY A 7 1.21 -29.32 -6.11
N GLU A 8 2.16 -28.41 -5.90
CA GLU A 8 2.53 -27.93 -4.55
C GLU A 8 1.53 -26.87 -4.07
N ILE A 9 1.12 -25.97 -4.97
CA ILE A 9 0.09 -24.97 -4.72
C ILE A 9 -1.26 -25.63 -4.40
N GLN A 10 -1.61 -26.72 -5.09
CA GLN A 10 -2.84 -27.44 -4.81
C GLN A 10 -2.85 -28.10 -3.43
N LYS A 11 -1.68 -28.52 -2.91
CA LYS A 11 -1.55 -29.14 -1.58
C LYS A 11 -1.56 -28.13 -0.45
N ASN A 12 -1.08 -26.92 -0.72
CA ASN A 12 -1.02 -25.85 0.25
C ASN A 12 -1.31 -24.53 -0.45
N SER A 13 -2.55 -24.06 -0.38
CA SER A 13 -2.94 -22.75 -0.92
C SER A 13 -2.60 -21.59 0.02
N SER A 14 -2.30 -21.87 1.30
CA SER A 14 -2.04 -20.84 2.31
C SER A 14 -0.72 -20.08 2.11
N ILE A 15 0.15 -20.54 1.21
CA ILE A 15 1.34 -19.79 0.78
C ILE A 15 0.98 -18.40 0.26
N PHE A 16 -0.15 -18.25 -0.45
CA PHE A 16 -0.53 -16.94 -0.99
C PHE A 16 -0.87 -15.90 0.08
N SER A 17 -1.25 -16.35 1.28
CA SER A 17 -1.60 -15.45 2.39
C SER A 17 -0.38 -14.75 3.00
N ASN A 18 0.79 -15.39 2.94
CA ASN A 18 2.04 -14.88 3.53
C ASN A 18 3.09 -14.59 2.46
N LEU A 19 2.66 -14.32 1.23
CA LEU A 19 3.58 -14.02 0.14
C LEU A 19 4.27 -12.67 0.43
N THR A 20 5.56 -12.70 0.71
CA THR A 20 6.38 -11.49 0.90
C THR A 20 7.22 -11.15 -0.32
N GLU A 21 7.51 -12.14 -1.15
CA GLU A 21 8.31 -12.02 -2.37
C GLU A 21 7.54 -12.51 -3.60
N THR A 22 7.95 -12.04 -4.78
CA THR A 22 7.38 -12.50 -6.05
C THR A 22 7.63 -13.99 -6.30
N MET A 23 6.58 -14.69 -6.68
CA MET A 23 6.61 -16.13 -6.98
C MET A 23 6.30 -16.43 -8.44
N GLN A 24 7.02 -17.39 -9.02
CA GLN A 24 6.72 -17.99 -10.31
C GLN A 24 5.99 -19.31 -10.13
N ILE A 25 4.91 -19.49 -10.89
CA ILE A 25 4.20 -20.76 -11.02
C ILE A 25 4.72 -21.44 -12.28
N ILE A 26 5.26 -22.65 -12.09
CA ILE A 26 5.91 -23.42 -13.17
C ILE A 26 5.22 -24.78 -13.31
N ASP A 27 4.97 -25.19 -14.55
CA ASP A 27 4.72 -26.60 -14.83
C ASP A 27 6.05 -27.36 -14.80
N LYS A 28 6.28 -28.13 -13.74
CA LYS A 28 7.51 -28.92 -13.56
C LYS A 28 7.70 -29.99 -14.64
N ARG A 29 6.64 -30.47 -15.30
CA ARG A 29 6.73 -31.49 -16.36
C ARG A 29 7.17 -30.88 -17.68
N LYS A 30 6.59 -29.74 -18.05
CA LYS A 30 6.89 -29.03 -19.31
C LYS A 30 8.02 -28.02 -19.18
N LYS A 31 8.52 -27.77 -17.96
CA LYS A 31 9.52 -26.73 -17.63
C LYS A 31 9.12 -25.34 -18.13
N GLN A 32 7.83 -25.03 -18.10
CA GLN A 32 7.28 -23.77 -18.59
C GLN A 32 6.74 -22.92 -17.43
N VAL A 33 7.06 -21.63 -17.45
CA VAL A 33 6.47 -20.64 -16.54
C VAL A 33 5.06 -20.34 -17.01
N LEU A 34 4.08 -20.51 -16.13
CA LEU A 34 2.67 -20.29 -16.44
C LEU A 34 2.18 -18.94 -15.95
N ALA A 35 2.63 -18.52 -14.77
CA ALA A 35 2.19 -17.28 -14.15
C ALA A 35 3.25 -16.72 -13.20
N MET A 36 3.17 -15.42 -12.98
CA MET A 36 3.87 -14.73 -11.89
C MET A 36 2.84 -14.16 -10.93
N VAL A 37 3.08 -14.36 -9.65
CA VAL A 37 2.23 -13.88 -8.56
C VAL A 37 3.03 -12.86 -7.77
N TYR A 38 2.48 -11.66 -7.67
CA TYR A 38 3.05 -10.57 -6.90
C TYR A 38 2.32 -10.45 -5.56
N PRO A 39 3.05 -10.26 -4.45
CA PRO A 39 2.43 -10.02 -3.16
C PRO A 39 1.73 -8.66 -3.18
N ILE A 40 0.52 -8.59 -2.61
CA ILE A 40 -0.12 -7.30 -2.30
C ILE A 40 0.65 -6.73 -1.10
N GLN A 41 1.42 -5.66 -1.34
CA GLN A 41 1.99 -4.88 -0.26
C GLN A 41 0.86 -4.14 0.45
N THR A 42 0.35 -4.71 1.54
CA THR A 42 -0.62 -4.04 2.42
C THR A 42 0.04 -2.99 3.32
N VAL A 43 1.38 -2.95 3.36
CA VAL A 43 2.12 -1.97 4.14
C VAL A 43 2.03 -0.62 3.41
N SER A 44 1.32 0.30 4.03
CA SER A 44 1.25 1.69 3.60
C SER A 44 2.65 2.24 3.37
N VAL A 45 2.98 2.56 2.11
CA VAL A 45 4.24 3.22 1.72
C VAL A 45 4.41 4.53 2.49
N VAL A 46 3.32 5.13 2.96
CA VAL A 46 3.30 6.34 3.79
C VAL A 46 4.06 6.13 5.10
N ASP A 47 3.95 4.96 5.74
CA ASP A 47 4.68 4.69 7.00
C ASP A 47 6.19 4.58 6.79
N THR A 48 6.61 4.10 5.62
CA THR A 48 8.02 4.03 5.21
C THR A 48 8.55 5.40 4.80
N LEU A 49 7.74 6.18 4.06
CA LEU A 49 8.06 7.54 3.60
C LEU A 49 8.06 8.57 4.73
N ALA A 50 7.23 8.37 5.75
CA ALA A 50 7.12 9.29 6.90
C ALA A 50 8.42 9.35 7.73
N GLY A 51 9.30 8.34 7.64
CA GLY A 51 10.65 8.36 8.19
C GLY A 51 10.74 8.92 9.61
N LYS A 52 11.56 9.97 9.80
CA LYS A 52 11.79 10.66 11.10
C LYS A 52 10.56 11.42 11.62
N TYR A 53 9.57 11.71 10.78
CA TYR A 53 8.40 12.51 11.12
C TYR A 53 7.23 11.67 11.65
N ARG A 54 7.28 10.35 11.50
CA ARG A 54 6.24 9.41 11.99
C ARG A 54 5.86 9.62 13.46
N LYS A 55 6.82 9.95 14.32
CA LYS A 55 6.60 10.20 15.76
C LYS A 55 6.35 11.67 16.13
N ARG A 56 6.47 12.58 15.17
CA ARG A 56 6.36 14.03 15.38
C ARG A 56 4.99 14.58 15.02
N VAL A 57 4.32 13.94 14.06
CA VAL A 57 2.97 14.32 13.67
C VAL A 57 1.99 13.54 14.54
N LYS A 58 1.22 14.24 15.37
CA LYS A 58 0.07 13.63 16.05
C LYS A 58 -0.96 13.32 14.97
N PRO A 59 -1.48 12.08 14.90
CA PRO A 59 -2.57 11.78 13.99
C PRO A 59 -3.76 12.67 14.36
N THR A 60 -4.22 13.45 13.40
CA THR A 60 -5.39 14.30 13.56
C THR A 60 -6.63 13.45 13.29
N GLU A 61 -7.63 13.50 14.16
CA GLU A 61 -8.92 12.81 13.95
C GLU A 61 -9.83 13.52 12.94
N ILE A 62 -9.37 14.64 12.40
CA ILE A 62 -10.12 15.50 11.49
C ILE A 62 -9.97 14.95 10.07
N ASP A 63 -11.08 14.81 9.37
CA ASP A 63 -11.12 14.32 7.99
C ASP A 63 -10.38 15.26 7.04
N PHE A 64 -9.76 14.70 6.00
CA PHE A 64 -8.93 15.45 5.07
C PHE A 64 -9.72 16.53 4.34
N GLU A 65 -10.99 16.28 4.00
CA GLU A 65 -11.83 17.28 3.34
C GLU A 65 -12.10 18.48 4.26
N THR A 66 -12.38 18.25 5.55
CA THR A 66 -12.53 19.36 6.52
C THR A 66 -11.25 20.18 6.72
N ILE A 67 -10.07 19.55 6.65
CA ILE A 67 -8.78 20.27 6.68
C ILE A 67 -8.59 21.13 5.44
N LYS A 68 -8.98 20.62 4.27
CA LYS A 68 -8.86 21.33 2.99
C LYS A 68 -9.83 22.51 2.91
N GLU A 69 -11.07 22.35 3.35
CA GLU A 69 -12.06 23.43 3.37
C GLU A 69 -11.64 24.56 4.31
N SER A 70 -11.19 24.23 5.52
CA SER A 70 -10.69 25.24 6.48
C SER A 70 -9.45 25.98 5.97
N ALA A 71 -8.50 25.26 5.38
CA ALA A 71 -7.32 25.90 4.76
C ALA A 71 -7.70 26.80 3.58
N MET A 72 -8.66 26.39 2.75
CA MET A 72 -9.16 27.19 1.64
C MET A 72 -9.86 28.46 2.15
N GLN A 73 -10.68 28.34 3.19
CA GLN A 73 -11.38 29.46 3.79
C GLN A 73 -10.40 30.49 4.38
N ILE A 74 -9.40 30.05 5.15
CA ILE A 74 -8.35 30.93 5.69
C ILE A 74 -7.60 31.64 4.56
N ALA A 75 -7.22 30.93 3.49
CA ALA A 75 -6.53 31.54 2.36
C ALA A 75 -7.40 32.56 1.59
N MET A 76 -8.71 32.33 1.53
CA MET A 76 -9.67 33.27 0.93
C MET A 76 -9.87 34.50 1.83
N GLU A 77 -9.94 34.31 3.15
CA GLU A 77 -10.02 35.39 4.14
C GLU A 77 -8.78 36.29 4.10
N GLU A 78 -7.58 35.71 4.01
CA GLU A 78 -6.32 36.46 3.86
C GLU A 78 -6.24 37.20 2.52
N LYS A 79 -6.66 36.56 1.42
CA LYS A 79 -6.56 37.14 0.08
C LYS A 79 -7.58 38.25 -0.16
N TYR A 80 -8.80 38.10 0.34
CA TYR A 80 -9.91 39.02 0.09
C TYR A 80 -10.25 39.91 1.29
N GLY A 81 -9.51 39.80 2.40
CA GLY A 81 -9.70 40.63 3.59
C GLY A 81 -11.06 40.45 4.24
N LEU A 82 -11.64 39.26 4.16
CA LEU A 82 -12.94 38.93 4.77
C LEU A 82 -12.78 38.69 6.27
N SER A 83 -12.13 39.61 6.98
CA SER A 83 -12.18 39.67 8.44
C SER A 83 -13.49 40.36 8.83
N SER A 84 -14.40 39.62 9.47
CA SER A 84 -15.44 40.22 10.34
C SER A 84 -14.92 40.31 11.76
#